data_AF-A0A1P8FIL1-F1
#
_entry.id   AF-A0A1P8FIL1-F1
#
_cell.length_a   1.000
_cell.length_b   1.000
_cell.length_c   1.000
_cell.angle_alpha   90.00
_cell.angle_beta   90.00
_cell.angle_gamma   90.00
#
_symmetry.space_group_name_H-M   'P 1'
#
loop_
_entity.id
_entity.type
_entity.pdbx_description
1 polymer ?
#
loop_
_entity_poly.entity_id
_entity_poly.type
_entity_poly.pdbx_seq_one_letter_code
_entity_poly.pdbx_strand_id
1 'polypeptide(L)'
;MILDALLAYLHFAAIFMLVGFLAAELVLVRLALDLSGVRRLASVDMAYFMSAIAVLVTGILRLVFGAKGADFYVNHWPFYVKFLLFVSVGIVSLQPTLAFIRWRRMLEAGDGWQVPDAERRRVRRLLLLEVHLAAMIPVFAVVMSRGLGA
;
A
#
# COMPACT_ATOMS: atom_id res chain seq x y z
N MET A 1 0.68 -1.64 -28.68
CA MET A 1 -0.29 -2.67 -28.26
C MET A 1 0.30 -3.65 -27.25
N ILE A 2 1.42 -4.34 -27.54
CA ILE A 2 2.04 -5.29 -26.59
C ILE A 2 2.63 -4.58 -25.35
N LEU A 3 3.38 -3.48 -25.53
CA LEU A 3 3.98 -2.74 -24.41
C LEU A 3 2.92 -2.20 -23.44
N ASP A 4 1.85 -1.60 -23.97
CA ASP A 4 0.73 -1.09 -23.16
C ASP A 4 0.05 -2.21 -22.34
N ALA A 5 -0.19 -3.38 -22.96
CA ALA A 5 -0.73 -4.54 -22.27
C ALA A 5 0.20 -5.07 -21.17
N LEU A 6 1.51 -5.12 -21.44
CA LEU A 6 2.52 -5.55 -20.46
C LEU A 6 2.58 -4.59 -19.27
N LEU A 7 2.62 -3.28 -19.52
CA LEU A 7 2.63 -2.26 -18.47
C LEU A 7 1.34 -2.30 -17.64
N ALA A 8 0.18 -2.51 -18.28
CA ALA A 8 -1.08 -2.69 -17.58
C ALA A 8 -1.07 -3.94 -16.68
N TYR A 9 -0.60 -5.08 -17.19
CA TYR A 9 -0.46 -6.31 -16.42
C TYR A 9 0.46 -6.13 -15.21
N LEU A 10 1.66 -5.58 -15.42
CA LEU A 10 2.63 -5.35 -14.34
C LEU A 10 2.05 -4.41 -13.26
N HIS A 11 1.34 -3.37 -13.67
CA HIS A 11 0.69 -2.46 -12.73
C HIS A 11 -0.40 -3.16 -11.91
N PHE A 12 -1.28 -3.93 -12.54
CA PHE A 12 -2.30 -4.68 -11.81
C PHE A 12 -1.72 -5.75 -10.90
N ALA A 13 -0.69 -6.47 -11.35
CA ALA A 13 0.02 -7.43 -10.52
C ALA A 13 0.62 -6.75 -9.27
N ALA A 14 1.25 -5.58 -9.44
CA ALA A 14 1.78 -4.81 -8.32
C ALA A 14 0.67 -4.35 -7.35
N ILE A 15 -0.49 -3.93 -7.86
CA ILE A 15 -1.65 -3.55 -7.03
C ILE A 15 -2.16 -4.76 -6.23
N PHE A 16 -2.28 -5.93 -6.86
CA PHE A 16 -2.72 -7.14 -6.15
C PHE A 16 -1.73 -7.58 -5.08
N MET A 17 -0.44 -7.49 -5.34
CA MET A 17 0.59 -7.72 -4.31
C MET A 17 0.45 -6.75 -3.15
N LEU A 18 0.27 -5.46 -3.43
CA LEU A 18 0.08 -4.43 -2.41
C LEU A 18 -1.11 -4.72 -1.52
N VAL A 19 -2.29 -4.96 -2.11
CA VAL A 19 -3.50 -5.26 -1.35
C VAL A 19 -3.36 -6.57 -0.59
N GLY A 20 -2.70 -7.58 -1.19
CA GLY A 20 -2.42 -8.87 -0.55
C GLY A 20 -1.53 -8.75 0.69
N PHE A 21 -0.43 -8.01 0.61
CA PHE A 21 0.47 -7.80 1.75
C PHE A 21 -0.17 -6.92 2.83
N LEU A 22 -0.89 -5.86 2.46
CA LEU A 22 -1.63 -5.04 3.42
C LEU A 22 -2.71 -5.86 4.17
N ALA A 23 -3.41 -6.76 3.48
CA ALA A 23 -4.35 -7.69 4.10
C ALA A 23 -3.62 -8.67 5.03
N ALA A 24 -2.44 -9.17 4.63
CA ALA A 24 -1.62 -10.05 5.44
C ALA A 24 -1.15 -9.37 6.74
N GLU A 25 -0.74 -8.10 6.71
CA GLU A 25 -0.42 -7.33 7.92
C GLU A 25 -1.61 -7.22 8.88
N LEU A 26 -2.80 -6.94 8.33
CA LEU A 26 -4.02 -6.82 9.13
C LEU A 26 -4.40 -8.13 9.84
N VAL A 27 -4.06 -9.27 9.24
CA VAL A 27 -4.20 -10.60 9.84
C VAL A 27 -3.11 -10.84 10.88
N LEU A 28 -1.85 -10.63 10.51
CA LEU A 28 -0.68 -10.89 11.36
C LEU A 28 -0.69 -10.05 12.64
N VAL A 29 -1.12 -8.79 12.60
CA VAL A 29 -1.20 -7.91 13.78
C VAL A 29 -2.21 -8.41 14.83
N ARG A 30 -3.13 -9.32 14.45
CA ARG A 30 -4.11 -9.94 15.36
C ARG A 30 -3.58 -11.22 16.02
N LEU A 31 -2.52 -11.82 15.47
CA LEU A 31 -1.92 -13.02 16.01
C LEU A 31 -0.99 -12.69 17.20
N ALA A 32 -0.31 -13.71 17.72
CA ALA A 32 0.74 -13.51 18.72
C ALA A 32 1.85 -12.62 18.15
N LEU A 33 2.24 -11.60 18.92
CA LEU A 33 3.32 -10.67 18.57
C LEU A 33 4.55 -10.96 19.44
N ASP A 34 4.98 -12.21 19.42
CA ASP A 34 6.30 -12.62 19.89
C ASP A 34 7.37 -12.20 18.87
N LEU A 35 8.65 -12.47 19.17
CA LEU A 35 9.76 -12.08 18.29
C LEU A 35 9.60 -12.66 16.87
N SER A 36 9.14 -13.90 16.75
CA SER A 36 8.95 -14.56 15.46
C SER A 36 7.80 -13.91 14.67
N GLY A 37 6.66 -13.63 15.34
CA GLY A 37 5.52 -12.93 14.75
C GLY A 37 5.88 -11.52 14.28
N VAL A 38 6.61 -10.75 15.08
CA VAL A 38 7.02 -9.39 14.72
C VAL A 38 8.04 -9.38 13.58
N ARG A 39 8.98 -10.34 13.53
CA ARG A 39 9.89 -10.49 12.37
C ARG A 39 9.14 -10.80 11.09
N ARG A 40 8.14 -11.69 11.15
CA ARG A 40 7.29 -11.99 10.00
C ARG A 40 6.50 -10.76 9.57
N LEU A 41 5.91 -10.03 10.51
CA LEU A 41 5.17 -8.80 10.25
C LEU A 41 6.06 -7.74 9.56
N ALA A 42 7.28 -7.53 10.06
CA ALA A 42 8.24 -6.61 9.43
C ALA A 42 8.68 -7.07 8.03
N SER A 43 8.80 -8.38 7.79
CA SER A 43 9.11 -8.92 6.46
C SER A 43 7.96 -8.70 5.48
N VAL A 44 6.72 -8.82 5.93
CA VAL A 44 5.53 -8.55 5.11
C VAL A 44 5.42 -7.04 4.82
N ASP A 45 5.69 -6.20 5.81
CA ASP A 45 5.72 -4.73 5.66
C ASP A 45 6.77 -4.28 4.63
N MET A 46 7.95 -4.92 4.60
CA MET A 46 8.92 -4.70 3.53
C MET A 46 8.38 -5.09 2.15
N ALA A 47 7.70 -6.24 2.05
CA ALA A 47 7.11 -6.69 0.79
C ALA A 47 5.97 -5.78 0.32
N TYR A 48 5.14 -5.30 1.24
CA TYR A 48 4.14 -4.26 1.01
C TYR A 48 4.80 -2.98 0.46
N PHE A 49 5.83 -2.46 1.11
CA PHE A 49 6.55 -1.27 0.65
C PHE A 49 7.13 -1.45 -0.76
N MET A 50 7.77 -2.59 -1.03
CA MET A 50 8.31 -2.90 -2.36
C MET A 50 7.20 -2.97 -3.42
N SER A 51 6.03 -3.52 -3.08
CA SER A 51 4.88 -3.54 -3.98
C SER A 51 4.32 -2.13 -4.23
N ALA A 52 4.32 -1.23 -3.24
CA ALA A 52 3.94 0.16 -3.42
C ALA A 52 4.89 0.90 -4.38
N ILE A 53 6.20 0.69 -4.25
CA ILE A 53 7.17 1.21 -5.23
C ILE A 53 6.86 0.67 -6.62
N ALA A 54 6.60 -0.63 -6.76
CA ALA A 54 6.25 -1.24 -8.03
C ALA A 54 4.97 -0.64 -8.64
N VAL A 55 3.93 -0.38 -7.84
CA VAL A 55 2.70 0.31 -8.27
C VAL A 55 3.03 1.70 -8.79
N LEU A 56 3.83 2.48 -8.05
CA LEU A 56 4.19 3.84 -8.44
C LEU A 56 4.98 3.86 -9.75
N VAL A 57 6.04 3.05 -9.85
CA VAL A 57 6.91 2.97 -11.03
C VAL A 57 6.09 2.54 -12.26
N THR A 58 5.34 1.45 -12.15
CA THR A 58 4.50 0.98 -13.26
C THR A 58 3.38 1.97 -13.62
N GLY A 59 2.84 2.70 -12.64
CA GLY A 59 1.86 3.77 -12.86
C GLY A 59 2.43 4.94 -13.66
N ILE A 60 3.64 5.38 -13.33
CA ILE A 60 4.37 6.41 -14.09
C ILE A 60 4.70 5.92 -15.50
N LEU A 61 5.17 4.68 -15.65
CA LEU A 61 5.43 4.10 -16.97
C LEU A 61 4.16 4.06 -17.83
N ARG A 62 3.00 3.76 -17.25
CA ARG A 62 1.71 3.82 -17.97
C ARG A 62 1.26 5.24 -18.29
N LEU A 63 1.60 6.22 -17.47
CA LEU A 63 1.30 7.63 -17.74
C LEU A 63 2.09 8.13 -18.96
N VAL A 64 3.37 7.76 -19.06
CA VAL A 64 4.29 8.26 -20.10
C VAL A 64 4.22 7.42 -21.38
N PHE A 65 4.16 6.10 -21.27
CA PHE A 65 4.25 5.16 -22.41
C PHE A 65 2.94 4.43 -22.73
N GLY A 66 1.86 4.71 -21.98
CA GLY A 66 0.57 4.06 -22.17
C GLY A 66 -0.19 4.60 -23.39
N ALA A 67 -1.12 3.78 -23.90
CA ALA A 67 -1.80 4.03 -25.18
C ALA A 67 -2.63 5.33 -25.25
N LYS A 68 -3.04 5.90 -24.10
CA LYS A 68 -3.88 7.11 -24.05
C LYS A 68 -3.08 8.43 -24.05
N GLY A 69 -1.75 8.38 -23.89
CA GLY A 69 -0.90 9.56 -23.70
C GLY A 69 -1.12 10.26 -22.35
N ALA A 70 -0.13 11.03 -21.89
CA ALA A 70 -0.18 11.71 -20.59
C ALA A 70 -1.30 12.76 -20.50
N ASP A 71 -1.60 13.44 -21.61
CA ASP A 71 -2.62 14.49 -21.72
C ASP A 71 -4.03 13.99 -21.38
N PHE A 72 -4.35 12.74 -21.70
CA PHE A 72 -5.63 12.14 -21.31
C PHE A 72 -5.78 12.05 -19.78
N TYR A 73 -4.69 11.89 -19.02
CA TYR A 73 -4.77 11.69 -17.58
C TYR A 73 -4.76 13.00 -16.80
N VAL A 74 -3.91 13.96 -17.19
CA VAL A 74 -3.71 15.21 -16.45
C VAL A 74 -4.90 16.17 -16.56
N ASN A 75 -5.72 16.04 -17.60
CA ASN A 75 -6.92 16.86 -17.77
C ASN A 75 -8.13 16.38 -16.94
N HIS A 76 -8.01 15.27 -16.20
CA HIS A 76 -9.11 14.68 -15.44
C HIS A 76 -8.84 14.75 -13.93
N TRP A 77 -9.71 15.42 -13.16
CA TRP A 77 -9.54 15.53 -11.70
C TRP A 77 -9.41 14.17 -10.96
N PRO A 78 -10.06 13.05 -11.39
CA PRO A 78 -9.90 11.76 -10.74
C PRO A 78 -8.46 11.23 -10.74
N PHE A 79 -7.62 11.67 -11.69
CA PHE A 79 -6.20 11.33 -11.70
C PHE A 79 -5.48 11.89 -10.46
N TYR A 80 -5.74 13.14 -10.11
CA TYR A 80 -5.13 13.77 -8.94
C TYR A 80 -5.65 13.16 -7.65
N VAL A 81 -6.96 12.86 -7.57
CA VAL A 81 -7.55 12.26 -6.37
C VAL A 81 -7.01 10.86 -6.12
N LYS A 82 -6.94 9.99 -7.14
CA LYS A 82 -6.35 8.65 -6.95
C LYS A 82 -4.87 8.71 -6.56
N PHE A 83 -4.12 9.67 -7.11
CA PHE A 83 -2.71 9.86 -6.77
C PHE A 83 -2.56 10.36 -5.32
N LEU A 84 -3.38 11.33 -4.90
CA LEU A 84 -3.40 11.83 -3.53
C LEU A 84 -3.78 10.72 -2.54
N LEU A 85 -4.75 9.86 -2.88
CA LEU A 85 -5.10 8.69 -2.08
C LEU A 85 -3.92 7.73 -1.93
N PHE A 86 -3.22 7.42 -3.03
CA PHE A 86 -2.03 6.58 -3.00
C PHE A 86 -0.92 7.16 -2.11
N VAL A 87 -0.64 8.46 -2.23
CA VAL A 87 0.33 9.15 -1.37
C VAL A 87 -0.13 9.13 0.10
N SER A 88 -1.42 9.34 0.35
CA SER A 88 -1.99 9.31 1.70
C SER A 88 -1.83 7.95 2.36
N VAL A 89 -2.05 6.86 1.62
CA VAL A 89 -1.78 5.48 2.08
C VAL A 89 -0.31 5.34 2.50
N GLY A 90 0.63 5.77 1.66
CA GLY A 90 2.06 5.72 1.98
C GLY A 90 2.47 6.58 3.18
N ILE A 91 1.82 7.72 3.41
CA ILE A 91 2.06 8.54 4.60
C ILE A 91 1.54 7.85 5.86
N VAL A 92 0.34 7.28 5.80
CA VAL A 92 -0.25 6.55 6.94
C VAL A 92 0.59 5.33 7.30
N SER A 93 1.11 4.61 6.30
CA SER A 93 1.90 3.38 6.48
C SER A 93 3.24 3.60 7.21
N LEU A 94 3.78 4.83 7.21
CA LEU A 94 4.98 5.15 7.98
C LEU A 94 4.80 4.85 9.48
N GLN A 95 3.61 5.08 10.04
CA GLN A 95 3.36 4.85 11.47
C GLN A 95 3.42 3.35 11.85
N PRO A 96 2.70 2.43 11.17
CA PRO A 96 2.88 0.99 11.35
C PRO A 96 4.32 0.52 11.15
N THR A 97 4.99 0.92 10.06
CA THR A 97 6.37 0.51 9.76
C THR A 97 7.32 0.87 10.91
N LEU A 98 7.25 2.11 11.42
CA LEU A 98 8.07 2.54 12.56
C LEU A 98 7.76 1.76 13.83
N ALA A 99 6.49 1.43 14.07
CA ALA A 99 6.08 0.59 15.20
C ALA A 99 6.68 -0.82 15.08
N PHE A 100 6.59 -1.46 13.91
CA PHE A 100 7.15 -2.80 13.68
C PHE A 100 8.67 -2.84 13.90
N ILE A 101 9.39 -1.84 13.38
CA ILE A 101 10.84 -1.70 13.59
C ILE A 101 11.16 -1.53 15.08
N ARG A 102 10.36 -0.75 15.81
CA ARG A 102 10.53 -0.58 17.26
C ARG A 102 10.25 -1.87 18.02
N TRP A 103 9.14 -2.54 17.73
CA TRP A 103 8.76 -3.80 18.38
C TRP A 103 9.83 -4.86 18.22
N ARG A 104 10.38 -4.98 17.01
CA ARG A 104 11.48 -5.92 16.73
C ARG A 104 12.67 -5.64 17.62
N ARG A 105 13.12 -4.39 17.69
CA ARG A 105 14.26 -3.98 18.54
C ARG A 105 14.03 -4.25 20.03
N MET A 106 12.84 -3.95 20.54
CA MET A 106 12.52 -4.17 21.96
C MET A 106 12.41 -5.65 22.31
N LEU A 107 11.84 -6.48 21.43
CA LEU A 107 11.78 -7.93 21.62
C LEU A 107 13.16 -8.59 21.52
N GLU A 108 14.04 -8.08 20.66
CA GLU A 108 15.41 -8.57 20.52
C GLU A 108 16.29 -8.22 21.74
N ALA A 109 15.98 -7.15 22.47
CA ALA A 109 16.70 -6.79 23.70
C ALA A 109 16.51 -7.81 24.83
N GLY A 110 15.42 -8.60 24.82
CA GLY A 110 15.26 -9.76 25.70
C GLY A 110 14.71 -9.48 27.11
N ASP A 111 14.37 -8.23 27.44
CA ASP A 111 13.98 -7.82 28.81
C ASP A 111 12.51 -8.16 29.19
N GLY A 112 11.90 -9.18 28.56
CA GLY A 112 10.50 -9.54 28.79
C GLY A 112 9.47 -8.51 28.27
N TRP A 113 9.91 -7.55 27.47
CA TRP A 113 9.04 -6.56 26.83
C TRP A 113 8.00 -7.25 25.93
N GLN A 114 6.76 -6.76 25.96
CA GLN A 114 5.68 -7.23 25.11
C GLN A 114 5.01 -6.05 24.42
N VAL A 115 4.47 -6.27 23.22
CA VAL A 115 3.73 -5.24 22.48
C VAL A 115 2.49 -4.81 23.26
N PRO A 116 2.39 -3.53 23.72
CA PRO A 116 1.24 -3.08 24.48
C PRO A 116 -0.06 -3.15 23.67
N ASP A 117 -1.14 -3.63 24.27
CA ASP A 117 -2.44 -3.80 23.57
C ASP A 117 -3.00 -2.49 23.01
N ALA A 118 -2.81 -1.38 23.71
CA ALA A 118 -3.23 -0.06 23.25
C ALA A 118 -2.52 0.32 21.94
N GLU A 119 -1.24 -0.02 21.83
CA GLU A 119 -0.43 0.24 20.65
C GLU A 119 -0.82 -0.68 19.49
N ARG A 120 -1.00 -1.97 19.77
CA ARG A 120 -1.54 -2.94 18.80
C ARG A 120 -2.87 -2.48 18.22
N ARG A 121 -3.79 -2.00 19.06
CA ARG A 121 -5.09 -1.44 18.62
C ARG A 121 -4.94 -0.18 17.77
N ARG A 122 -3.95 0.68 18.06
CA ARG A 122 -3.65 1.86 17.24
C ARG A 122 -3.16 1.45 15.86
N VAL A 123 -2.15 0.56 15.79
CA VAL A 123 -1.62 0.08 14.51
C VAL A 123 -2.69 -0.60 13.67
N ARG A 124 -3.52 -1.47 14.28
CA ARG A 124 -4.65 -2.10 13.58
C ARG A 124 -5.62 -1.08 12.97
N ARG A 125 -5.89 0.05 13.64
CA ARG A 125 -6.76 1.12 13.10
C ARG A 125 -6.12 1.83 11.91
N LEU A 126 -4.80 2.04 11.94
CA LEU A 126 -4.06 2.62 10.83
C LEU A 126 -4.06 1.70 9.61
N LEU A 127 -3.80 0.40 9.80
CA LEU A 127 -3.89 -0.59 8.72
C LEU A 127 -5.30 -0.67 8.13
N LEU A 128 -6.35 -0.59 8.96
CA LEU A 128 -7.71 -0.52 8.46
C LEU A 128 -7.94 0.76 7.65
N LEU A 129 -7.45 1.91 8.10
CA LEU A 129 -7.53 3.16 7.35
C LEU A 129 -6.84 3.04 5.99
N GLU A 130 -5.64 2.46 5.93
CA GLU A 130 -4.92 2.20 4.68
C GLU A 130 -5.73 1.32 3.73
N VAL A 131 -6.37 0.26 4.23
CA VAL A 131 -7.24 -0.61 3.41
C VAL A 131 -8.39 0.18 2.80
N HIS A 132 -9.05 1.06 3.57
CA HIS A 132 -10.17 1.86 3.05
C HIS A 132 -9.69 2.88 2.02
N LEU A 133 -8.58 3.57 2.29
CA LEU A 133 -7.98 4.53 1.35
C LEU A 133 -7.55 3.83 0.05
N ALA A 134 -6.89 2.67 0.16
CA ALA A 134 -6.46 1.87 -0.97
C ALA A 134 -7.65 1.35 -1.79
N ALA A 135 -8.74 0.94 -1.14
CA ALA A 135 -9.96 0.48 -1.80
C ALA A 135 -10.69 1.59 -2.57
N MET A 136 -10.49 2.87 -2.21
CA MET A 136 -11.04 4.01 -2.96
C MET A 136 -10.27 4.29 -4.26
N ILE A 137 -8.99 3.91 -4.35
CA ILE A 137 -8.16 4.19 -5.54
C ILE A 137 -8.77 3.61 -6.84
N PRO A 138 -9.21 2.32 -6.89
CA PRO A 138 -9.86 1.76 -8.07
C PRO A 138 -11.15 2.47 -8.48
N VAL A 139 -11.91 3.05 -7.54
CA VAL A 139 -13.14 3.79 -7.85
C VAL A 139 -12.83 4.97 -8.78
N PHE A 140 -11.84 5.79 -8.41
CA PHE A 140 -11.41 6.91 -9.24
C PHE A 140 -10.74 6.47 -10.55
N ALA A 141 -10.06 5.32 -10.56
CA ALA A 141 -9.55 4.73 -11.79
C ALA A 141 -10.68 4.36 -12.77
N VAL A 142 -11.78 3.79 -12.28
CA VAL A 142 -12.96 3.46 -13.09
C VAL A 142 -13.64 4.72 -13.61
N VAL A 143 -13.89 5.72 -12.74
CA VAL A 143 -14.49 7.03 -13.11
C VAL A 143 -13.71 7.65 -14.27
N MET A 144 -12.39 7.77 -14.12
CA MET A 144 -11.49 8.29 -15.16
C MET A 144 -11.52 7.45 -16.44
N SER A 145 -11.55 6.12 -16.33
CA SER A 145 -11.55 5.22 -17.49
C SER A 145 -12.78 5.39 -18.39
N ARG A 146 -13.90 5.85 -17.80
CA ARG A 146 -15.18 6.11 -18.46
C ARG A 146 -15.29 7.56 -18.98
N GLY A 147 -14.25 8.37 -18.85
CA GLY A 147 -14.23 9.78 -19.28
C GLY A 147 -15.01 10.72 -18.36
N LEU A 148 -15.41 10.25 -17.16
CA LEU A 148 -16.07 11.11 -16.18
C LEU A 148 -15.02 11.97 -15.45
N GLY A 149 -15.38 13.21 -15.14
CA GLY A 149 -14.50 14.15 -14.43
C GLY A 149 -13.49 14.87 -15.31
N ALA A 150 -13.85 15.11 -16.57
CA ALA A 150 -13.30 16.19 -17.40
C ALA A 150 -13.90 17.54 -16.97
#